data_AF-A0A7X3PZK7-F1
#
_entry.id   AF-A0A7X3PZK7-F1
#
_cell.length_a   1.000
_cell.length_b   1.000
_cell.length_c   1.000
_cell.angle_alpha   90.00
_cell.angle_beta   90.00
_cell.angle_gamma   90.00
#
_symmetry.space_group_name_H-M   'P 1'
#
loop_
_entity.id
_entity.type
_entity.pdbx_description
1 polymer ?
#
loop_
_entity_poly.entity_id
_entity_poly.type
_entity_poly.pdbx_seq_one_letter_code
_entity_poly.pdbx_strand_id
1 'polypeptide(L)'
;MKTLIRSSVILVGLVLGWLAVAYAQSPAPPPVEFPYTGNRTGVWIVAQLHILFAAFILGAPIFAVVSEWLGYKNQDPKYDRLAKEVTKVTVILYSMTALTGGLFIFVLLATYPGFTTWLIQHFFLIFAVVYPVLFILETIVLY
;
A
#
# COMPACT_ATOMS: atom_id res chain seq x y z
N MET A 1 -44.46 14.12 16.63
CA MET A 1 -43.51 13.72 15.55
C MET A 1 -42.03 13.90 15.94
N LYS A 2 -41.57 15.07 16.41
CA LYS A 2 -40.15 15.30 16.75
C LYS A 2 -39.58 14.40 17.88
N THR A 3 -40.41 14.03 18.85
CA THR A 3 -40.02 13.14 19.97
C THR A 3 -39.87 11.68 19.54
N LEU A 4 -40.76 11.19 18.66
CA LEU A 4 -40.70 9.85 18.07
C LEU A 4 -39.43 9.65 17.24
N ILE A 5 -39.06 10.64 16.41
CA ILE A 5 -37.82 10.62 15.61
C ILE A 5 -36.58 10.59 16.51
N ARG A 6 -36.55 11.38 17.59
CA ARG A 6 -35.44 11.39 18.56
C ARG A 6 -35.29 10.04 19.26
N SER A 7 -36.39 9.43 19.70
CA SER A 7 -36.37 8.11 20.31
C SER A 7 -35.90 7.03 19.32
N SER A 8 -36.32 7.09 18.06
CA SER A 8 -35.85 6.16 17.01
C SER A 8 -34.35 6.29 16.75
N VAL A 9 -33.81 7.52 16.71
CA VAL A 9 -32.37 7.74 16.49
C VAL A 9 -31.53 7.22 17.66
N ILE A 10 -31.99 7.42 18.90
CA ILE A 10 -31.30 6.90 20.09
C ILE A 10 -31.32 5.37 20.10
N LEU A 11 -32.45 4.76 19.73
CA LEU A 11 -32.61 3.31 19.70
C LEU A 11 -31.75 2.67 18.61
N VAL A 12 -31.67 3.30 17.42
CA VAL A 12 -30.76 2.88 16.35
C VAL A 12 -29.30 3.04 16.79
N GLY A 13 -28.93 4.16 17.43
CA GLY A 13 -27.57 4.37 17.94
C GLY A 13 -27.17 3.33 18.99
N LEU A 14 -28.09 2.96 19.89
CA LEU A 14 -27.86 1.89 20.88
C LEU A 14 -27.70 0.52 20.24
N VAL A 15 -28.53 0.19 19.23
CA VAL A 15 -28.43 -1.07 18.49
C VAL A 15 -27.12 -1.14 17.71
N LEU A 16 -26.72 -0.06 17.05
CA LEU A 16 -25.43 0.02 16.34
C LEU A 16 -24.24 -0.10 17.30
N GLY A 17 -24.31 0.55 18.47
CA GLY A 17 -23.30 0.41 19.52
C GLY A 17 -23.19 -1.03 20.04
N TRP A 18 -24.34 -1.68 20.29
CA TRP A 18 -24.39 -3.08 20.73
C TRP A 18 -23.86 -4.04 19.67
N LEU A 19 -24.22 -3.83 18.39
CA LEU A 19 -23.70 -4.62 17.28
C LEU A 19 -22.18 -4.46 17.13
N ALA A 20 -21.65 -3.25 17.32
CA ALA A 20 -20.21 -3.02 17.31
C ALA A 20 -19.48 -3.74 18.45
N VAL A 21 -20.05 -3.73 19.66
CA VAL A 21 -19.48 -4.45 20.81
C VAL A 21 -19.55 -5.97 20.62
N ALA A 22 -20.68 -6.48 20.11
CA ALA A 22 -20.85 -7.89 19.79
C ALA A 22 -19.85 -8.36 18.73
N TYR A 23 -19.61 -7.54 17.70
CA TYR A 23 -18.62 -7.83 16.67
C TYR A 23 -17.19 -7.81 17.21
N ALA A 24 -16.86 -6.87 18.10
CA ALA A 24 -15.55 -6.79 18.76
C ALA A 24 -15.24 -7.99 19.68
N GLN A 25 -16.26 -8.68 20.16
CA GLN A 25 -16.12 -9.90 21.00
C GLN A 25 -16.04 -11.19 20.16
N SER A 26 -16.21 -11.12 18.85
CA SER A 26 -16.11 -12.31 17.99
C SER A 26 -14.67 -12.86 17.99
N PRO A 27 -14.48 -14.19 18.10
CA PRO A 27 -13.16 -14.78 18.01
C PRO A 27 -12.51 -14.39 16.68
N ALA A 28 -11.24 -13.97 16.72
CA ALA A 28 -10.50 -13.67 15.51
C ALA A 28 -10.52 -14.90 14.59
N PRO A 29 -10.84 -14.74 13.29
CA PRO A 29 -10.82 -15.86 12.37
C PRO A 29 -9.44 -16.52 12.37
N PRO A 30 -9.37 -17.86 12.31
CA PRO A 30 -8.10 -18.54 12.26
C PRO A 30 -7.30 -18.06 11.04
N PRO A 31 -5.95 -17.94 11.16
CA PRO A 31 -5.12 -17.55 10.04
C PRO A 31 -5.36 -18.46 8.83
N VAL A 32 -5.44 -17.86 7.64
CA VAL A 32 -5.59 -18.63 6.40
C VAL A 32 -4.27 -19.34 6.11
N GLU A 33 -4.34 -20.63 5.78
CA GLU A 33 -3.17 -21.42 5.39
C GLU A 33 -3.10 -21.62 3.88
N PHE A 34 -1.91 -21.41 3.29
CA PHE A 34 -1.68 -21.70 1.89
C PHE A 34 -1.60 -23.21 1.63
N PRO A 35 -2.39 -23.76 0.68
CA PRO A 35 -2.67 -25.21 0.59
C PRO A 35 -1.52 -26.12 0.11
N TYR A 36 -0.28 -25.64 -0.01
CA TYR A 36 0.84 -26.47 -0.51
C TYR A 36 2.19 -26.18 0.14
N THR A 37 2.58 -24.90 0.23
CA THR A 37 3.95 -24.50 0.60
C THR A 37 4.04 -23.84 1.98
N GLY A 38 2.90 -23.71 2.67
CA GLY A 38 2.77 -23.01 3.94
C GLY A 38 2.84 -21.48 3.82
N ASN A 39 2.44 -20.79 4.89
CA ASN A 39 2.32 -19.33 4.90
C ASN A 39 3.64 -18.61 4.61
N ARG A 40 4.75 -19.11 5.15
CA ARG A 40 6.09 -18.52 4.95
C ARG A 40 6.46 -18.42 3.46
N THR A 41 6.24 -19.48 2.70
CA THR A 41 6.62 -19.53 1.28
C THR A 41 5.68 -18.67 0.45
N GLY A 42 4.37 -18.73 0.71
CA GLY A 42 3.39 -17.89 0.01
C GLY A 42 3.65 -16.40 0.21
N VAL A 43 3.91 -15.97 1.45
CA VAL A 43 4.28 -14.59 1.77
C VAL A 43 5.61 -14.20 1.11
N TRP A 44 6.61 -15.09 1.13
CA TRP A 44 7.89 -14.82 0.48
C TRP A 44 7.75 -14.60 -1.03
N ILE A 45 6.96 -15.41 -1.73
CA ILE A 45 6.74 -15.26 -3.18
C ILE A 45 6.15 -13.87 -3.49
N VAL A 46 5.11 -13.47 -2.77
CA VAL A 46 4.43 -12.18 -2.98
C VAL A 46 5.35 -11.02 -2.60
N ALA A 47 6.06 -11.13 -1.48
CA ALA A 47 7.04 -10.12 -1.04
C ALA A 47 8.17 -9.95 -2.05
N GLN A 48 8.70 -11.06 -2.57
CA GLN A 48 9.79 -11.05 -3.54
C GLN A 48 9.37 -10.39 -4.84
N LEU A 49 8.18 -10.73 -5.34
CA LEU A 49 7.60 -10.08 -6.52
C LEU A 49 7.49 -8.57 -6.34
N HIS A 50 6.99 -8.12 -5.18
CA HIS A 50 6.86 -6.71 -4.87
C HIS A 50 8.22 -5.99 -4.83
N ILE A 51 9.22 -6.57 -4.14
CA ILE A 51 10.56 -5.99 -4.02
C ILE A 51 11.27 -5.91 -5.38
N LEU A 52 11.08 -6.88 -6.28
CA LEU A 52 11.67 -6.83 -7.62
C LEU A 52 11.19 -5.62 -8.42
N PHE A 53 9.91 -5.26 -8.31
CA PHE A 53 9.39 -4.04 -8.93
C PHE A 53 9.79 -2.77 -8.17
N ALA A 54 9.77 -2.80 -6.83
CA ALA A 54 10.17 -1.66 -6.01
C ALA A 54 11.64 -1.25 -6.24
N ALA A 55 12.54 -2.23 -6.38
CA ALA A 55 13.95 -1.97 -6.69
C ALA A 55 14.12 -1.26 -8.04
N PHE A 56 13.30 -1.60 -9.03
CA PHE A 56 13.32 -0.93 -10.33
C PHE A 56 12.87 0.53 -10.23
N ILE A 57 11.77 0.80 -9.53
CA ILE A 57 11.25 2.17 -9.36
C ILE A 57 12.17 3.03 -8.49
N LEU A 58 12.94 2.43 -7.58
CA LEU A 58 13.97 3.19 -6.88
C LEU A 58 15.13 3.58 -7.81
N GLY A 59 15.55 2.68 -8.70
CA GLY A 59 16.69 2.92 -9.59
C GLY A 59 16.38 3.80 -10.81
N ALA A 60 15.21 3.64 -11.42
CA ALA A 60 14.88 4.28 -12.69
C ALA A 60 14.78 5.82 -12.64
N PRO A 61 14.17 6.46 -11.61
CA PRO A 61 14.17 7.92 -11.44
C PRO A 61 15.57 8.48 -11.24
N ILE A 62 16.42 7.80 -10.46
CA ILE A 62 17.82 8.20 -10.28
C ILE A 62 18.52 8.21 -11.64
N PHE A 63 18.31 7.17 -12.45
CA PHE A 63 18.86 7.09 -13.80
C PHE A 63 18.30 8.18 -14.74
N ALA A 64 17.01 8.50 -14.63
CA ALA A 64 16.38 9.55 -15.42
C ALA A 64 16.99 10.93 -15.11
N VAL A 65 17.13 11.28 -13.82
CA VAL A 65 17.74 12.54 -13.37
C VAL A 65 19.21 12.65 -13.81
N VAL A 66 19.98 11.56 -13.68
CA VAL A 66 21.38 11.53 -14.14
C VAL A 66 21.46 11.72 -15.66
N SER A 67 20.56 11.09 -16.41
CA SER A 67 20.50 11.23 -17.87
C SER A 67 20.11 12.66 -18.29
N GLU A 68 19.13 13.27 -17.62
CA GLU A 68 18.73 14.65 -17.84
C GLU A 68 19.88 15.63 -17.55
N TRP A 69 20.58 15.44 -16.43
CA TRP A 69 21.75 16.25 -16.08
C TRP A 69 22.87 16.14 -17.11
N LEU A 70 23.13 14.93 -17.62
CA LEU A 70 24.13 14.70 -18.67
C LEU A 70 23.69 15.33 -20.00
N GLY A 71 22.41 15.28 -20.34
CA GLY A 71 21.83 15.96 -21.49
C GLY A 71 21.97 17.48 -21.41
N TYR A 72 21.70 18.06 -20.24
CA TYR A 72 21.90 19.49 -19.99
C TYR A 72 23.38 19.90 -20.12
N LYS A 73 24.30 19.14 -19.51
CA LYS A 73 25.73 19.44 -19.53
C LYS A 73 26.35 19.32 -20.92
N ASN A 74 25.98 18.28 -21.67
CA ASN A 74 26.56 17.99 -22.99
C ASN A 74 25.78 18.63 -24.14
N GLN A 75 24.62 19.25 -23.87
CA GLN A 75 23.69 19.80 -24.87
C GLN A 75 23.28 18.74 -25.91
N ASP A 76 23.22 17.47 -25.51
CA ASP A 76 22.88 16.34 -26.39
C ASP A 76 21.44 15.87 -26.14
N PRO A 77 20.52 16.04 -27.13
CA PRO A 77 19.12 15.66 -27.00
C PRO A 77 18.89 14.16 -26.85
N LYS A 78 19.89 13.31 -27.12
CA LYS A 78 19.77 11.86 -26.96
C LYS A 78 19.54 11.45 -25.50
N TYR A 79 20.22 12.08 -24.55
CA TYR A 79 20.07 11.76 -23.13
C TYR A 79 18.74 12.26 -22.56
N ASP A 80 18.23 13.40 -23.04
CA ASP A 80 16.90 13.90 -22.69
C ASP A 80 15.79 12.96 -23.19
N ARG A 81 15.92 12.44 -24.43
CA ARG A 81 15.01 11.40 -24.94
C ARG A 81 15.06 10.12 -24.09
N LEU A 82 16.25 9.70 -23.67
CA LEU A 82 16.42 8.54 -22.81
C LEU A 82 15.72 8.74 -21.45
N ALA A 83 15.92 9.90 -20.82
CA ALA A 83 15.26 10.23 -19.55
C ALA A 83 13.73 10.17 -19.67
N LYS A 84 13.17 10.70 -20.77
CA LYS A 84 11.72 10.63 -21.05
C LYS A 84 11.20 9.20 -21.23
N GLU A 85 11.89 8.36 -22.01
CA GLU A 85 11.46 6.98 -22.20
C GLU A 85 11.55 6.16 -20.90
N VAL A 86 12.61 6.35 -20.11
CA VAL A 86 12.74 5.70 -18.79
C VAL A 86 11.63 6.14 -17.85
N THR A 87 11.28 7.44 -17.85
CA THR A 87 10.19 7.96 -17.01
C THR A 87 8.85 7.33 -17.39
N LYS A 88 8.53 7.21 -18.69
CA LYS A 88 7.31 6.52 -19.15
C LYS A 88 7.22 5.08 -18.64
N VAL A 89 8.31 4.33 -18.72
CA VAL A 89 8.38 2.95 -18.21
C VAL A 89 8.22 2.92 -16.69
N THR A 90 8.82 3.88 -16.00
CA THR A 90 8.73 4.01 -14.53
C THR A 90 7.30 4.24 -14.06
N VAL A 91 6.54 5.12 -14.74
CA VAL A 91 5.11 5.38 -14.44
C VAL A 91 4.27 4.09 -14.53
N ILE A 92 4.50 3.27 -15.55
CA ILE A 92 3.78 2.00 -15.73
C ILE A 92 4.11 1.02 -14.60
N LEU A 93 5.39 0.92 -14.24
CA LEU A 93 5.85 0.01 -13.19
C LEU A 93 5.46 0.48 -11.79
N TYR A 94 5.32 1.80 -11.57
CA TYR A 94 4.79 2.38 -10.35
C TYR A 94 3.42 1.80 -9.99
N SER A 95 2.52 1.73 -10.98
CA SER A 95 1.20 1.11 -10.79
C SER A 95 1.29 -0.37 -10.43
N MET A 96 2.17 -1.14 -11.08
CA MET A 96 2.38 -2.56 -10.77
C MET A 96 2.92 -2.78 -9.36
N THR A 97 3.78 -1.88 -8.89
CA THR A 97 4.33 -1.94 -7.53
C THR A 97 3.27 -1.60 -6.49
N ALA A 98 2.43 -0.61 -6.74
CA ALA A 98 1.31 -0.29 -5.86
C ALA A 98 0.33 -1.47 -5.72
N LEU A 99 -0.01 -2.13 -6.84
CA LEU A 99 -0.90 -3.31 -6.84
C LEU A 99 -0.29 -4.49 -6.09
N THR A 100 0.98 -4.82 -6.35
CA THR A 100 1.66 -5.93 -5.68
C THR A 100 1.92 -5.65 -4.20
N GLY A 101 2.15 -4.39 -3.83
CA GLY A 101 2.31 -3.97 -2.43
C GLY A 101 1.01 -4.01 -1.66
N GLY A 102 -0.09 -3.56 -2.27
CA GLY A 102 -1.43 -3.72 -1.72
C GLY A 102 -1.76 -5.20 -1.50
N LEU A 103 -1.54 -6.04 -2.52
CA LEU A 103 -1.70 -7.49 -2.42
C LEU A 103 -0.86 -8.08 -1.27
N PHE A 104 0.40 -7.65 -1.12
CA PHE A 104 1.29 -8.12 -0.06
C PHE A 104 0.73 -7.85 1.34
N ILE A 105 0.18 -6.65 1.59
CA ILE A 105 -0.46 -6.32 2.88
C ILE A 105 -1.67 -7.21 3.14
N PHE A 106 -2.53 -7.43 2.14
CA PHE A 106 -3.69 -8.31 2.30
C PHE A 106 -3.28 -9.76 2.61
N VAL A 107 -2.23 -10.26 1.95
CA VAL A 107 -1.68 -11.59 2.21
C VAL A 107 -1.12 -11.68 3.63
N LEU A 108 -0.40 -10.68 4.11
CA LEU A 108 0.09 -10.63 5.50
C LEU A 108 -1.04 -10.57 6.52
N LEU A 109 -2.10 -9.80 6.24
CA LEU A 109 -3.26 -9.70 7.12
C LEU A 109 -3.98 -11.06 7.26
N ALA A 110 -4.10 -11.81 6.16
CA ALA A 110 -4.75 -13.12 6.14
C ALA A 110 -3.90 -14.23 6.78
N THR A 111 -2.58 -14.24 6.54
CA THR A 111 -1.68 -15.34 6.97
C THR A 111 -1.03 -15.10 8.33
N TYR A 112 -0.80 -13.85 8.71
CA TYR A 112 -0.13 -13.45 9.96
C TYR A 112 -0.85 -12.25 10.64
N PRO A 113 -2.12 -12.41 11.06
CA PRO A 113 -2.93 -11.31 11.60
C PRO A 113 -2.35 -10.73 12.91
N GLY A 114 -1.78 -11.56 13.78
CA GLY A 114 -1.19 -11.11 15.04
C GLY A 114 0.02 -10.20 14.84
N PHE A 115 0.95 -10.60 13.96
CA PHE A 115 2.12 -9.79 13.60
C PHE A 115 1.70 -8.47 12.94
N THR A 116 0.78 -8.54 11.96
CA THR A 116 0.35 -7.36 11.21
C THR A 116 -0.40 -6.36 12.12
N THR A 117 -1.22 -6.85 13.04
CA THR A 117 -1.91 -6.00 14.03
C THR A 117 -0.91 -5.33 14.96
N TRP A 118 0.07 -6.07 15.47
CA TRP A 118 1.13 -5.52 16.32
C TRP A 118 1.92 -4.42 15.59
N LEU A 119 2.28 -4.66 14.33
CA LEU A 119 3.01 -3.71 13.49
C LEU A 119 2.21 -2.40 13.30
N ILE A 120 0.93 -2.51 12.94
CA ILE A 120 0.05 -1.35 12.72
C ILE A 120 -0.17 -0.57 14.02
N GLN A 121 -0.38 -1.24 15.14
CA GLN A 121 -0.61 -0.58 16.42
C GLN A 121 0.63 0.16 16.92
N HIS A 122 1.81 -0.45 16.78
CA HIS A 122 3.05 0.14 17.27
C HIS A 122 3.56 1.27 16.37
N PHE A 123 3.39 1.14 15.05
CA PHE A 123 3.87 2.09 14.05
C PHE A 123 2.74 2.84 13.34
N PHE A 124 1.62 3.09 14.05
CA PHE A 124 0.41 3.66 13.46
C PHE A 124 0.65 4.94 12.67
N LEU A 125 1.41 5.88 13.23
CA LEU A 125 1.71 7.15 12.56
C LEU A 125 2.42 6.96 11.23
N ILE A 126 3.33 5.98 11.14
CA ILE A 126 4.09 5.71 9.93
C ILE A 126 3.18 5.07 8.87
N PHE A 127 2.44 4.02 9.23
CA PHE A 127 1.63 3.26 8.27
C PHE A 127 0.33 3.96 7.87
N ALA A 128 -0.34 4.66 8.79
CA ALA A 128 -1.63 5.29 8.54
C ALA A 128 -1.53 6.71 7.99
N VAL A 129 -0.44 7.43 8.26
CA VAL A 129 -0.31 8.85 7.92
C VAL A 129 0.87 9.11 7.00
N VAL A 130 2.10 8.86 7.49
CA VAL A 130 3.31 9.29 6.77
C VAL A 130 3.47 8.56 5.44
N TYR A 131 3.34 7.24 5.44
CA TYR A 131 3.52 6.42 4.24
C TYR A 131 2.49 6.75 3.15
N PRO A 132 1.17 6.79 3.40
CA PRO A 132 0.20 7.17 2.38
C PRO A 132 0.40 8.61 1.85
N VAL A 133 0.75 9.55 2.73
CA VAL A 133 1.00 10.94 2.33
C VAL A 133 2.22 11.04 1.42
N LEU A 134 3.33 10.38 1.78
CA LEU A 134 4.54 10.35 0.94
C LEU A 134 4.27 9.67 -0.40
N PHE A 135 3.53 8.57 -0.40
CA PHE A 135 3.13 7.87 -1.63
C PHE A 135 2.29 8.76 -2.57
N ILE A 136 1.34 9.54 -2.02
CA ILE A 136 0.54 10.49 -2.80
C ILE A 136 1.42 11.64 -3.33
N LEU A 137 2.29 12.19 -2.48
CA LEU A 137 3.22 13.26 -2.90
C LEU A 137 4.16 12.80 -4.00
N GLU A 138 4.74 11.61 -3.86
CA GLU A 138 5.58 10.98 -4.88
C GLU A 138 4.81 10.80 -6.20
N THR A 139 3.56 10.33 -6.12
CA THR A 139 2.69 10.20 -7.30
C THR A 139 2.46 11.57 -7.97
N ILE A 140 2.19 12.63 -7.21
CA ILE A 140 1.99 13.98 -7.76
C ILE A 140 3.25 14.53 -8.42
N VAL A 141 4.44 14.23 -7.88
CA VAL A 141 5.72 14.71 -8.44
C VAL A 141 6.10 13.94 -9.71
N LEU A 142 5.69 12.68 -9.82
CA LEU A 142 6.07 11.78 -10.92
C LEU A 142 5.18 11.97 -12.18
N TYR A 143 3.95 12.46 -12.02
CA TYR A 143 2.99 12.72 -13.10
C TYR A 143 2.98 14.20 -13.53
#